data_AF-A0A447PPX9-F1
#
_entry.id   AF-A0A447PPX9-F1
#
_cell.length_a   1.000
_cell.length_b   1.000
_cell.length_c   1.000
_cell.angle_alpha   90.00
_cell.angle_beta   90.00
_cell.angle_gamma   90.00
#
_symmetry.space_group_name_H-M   'P 1'
#
loop_
_entity.id
_entity.type
_entity.pdbx_description
1 polymer ?
#
loop_
_entity_poly.entity_id
_entity_poly.type
_entity_poly.pdbx_seq_one_letter_code
_entity_poly.pdbx_strand_id
1 'polypeptide(L)'
;MTHTIKKMSLIGLILMIFTSVFGFANSPSAFYLMGYSAIPWYIFSALLFFIPFALMMAEMGSAYRKEEGGIYSWMNNSVGPRYAFIGTFMWFSSYVIWMVSTAAKIWVPFSTFVLAPI
;
A
#
# COMPACT_ATOMS: atom_id res chain seq x y z
N MET A 1 -5.76 32.89 11.94
CA MET A 1 -4.50 32.21 11.56
C MET A 1 -4.72 31.56 10.21
N THR A 2 -4.07 32.04 9.16
CA THR A 2 -4.08 31.40 7.85
C THR A 2 -3.24 30.12 7.94
N HIS A 3 -3.90 28.96 7.95
CA HIS A 3 -3.21 27.67 7.85
C HIS A 3 -2.59 27.56 6.46
N THR A 4 -1.31 27.90 6.33
CA THR A 4 -0.54 27.67 5.11
C THR A 4 -0.39 26.16 4.93
N ILE A 5 -1.20 25.56 4.06
CA ILE A 5 -1.11 24.13 3.75
C ILE A 5 0.27 23.88 3.12
N LYS A 6 1.15 23.21 3.87
CA LYS A 6 2.49 22.86 3.40
C LYS A 6 2.35 21.79 2.31
N LYS A 7 2.56 22.18 1.05
CA LYS A 7 2.52 21.26 -0.09
C LYS A 7 3.75 20.35 -0.04
N MET A 8 3.53 19.04 -0.23
CA MET A 8 4.60 18.06 -0.26
C MET A 8 5.39 18.15 -1.59
N SER A 9 6.72 18.02 -1.53
CA SER A 9 7.56 17.94 -2.73
C SER A 9 7.25 16.67 -3.52
N LEU A 10 7.31 16.73 -4.85
CA LEU A 10 7.09 15.59 -5.74
C LEU A 10 8.00 14.42 -5.39
N ILE A 11 9.28 14.68 -5.10
CA ILE A 11 10.25 13.65 -4.70
C ILE A 11 9.83 13.01 -3.37
N GLY A 12 9.36 13.82 -2.42
CA GLY A 12 8.84 13.31 -1.14
C GLY A 12 7.63 12.42 -1.32
N LEU A 13 6.71 12.79 -2.23
CA LEU A 13 5.55 11.97 -2.58
C LEU A 13 5.97 10.63 -3.19
N ILE A 14 6.89 10.64 -4.15
CA ILE A 14 7.39 9.43 -4.81
C ILE A 14 8.04 8.49 -3.79
N LEU A 15 8.90 9.01 -2.91
CA LEU A 15 9.56 8.21 -1.88
C LEU A 15 8.56 7.63 -0.86
N MET A 16 7.53 8.39 -0.49
CA MET A 16 6.51 7.92 0.43
C MET A 16 5.68 6.77 -0.17
N ILE A 17 5.28 6.90 -1.44
CA ILE A 17 4.55 5.83 -2.15
C ILE A 17 5.46 4.60 -2.31
N PHE A 18 6.72 4.80 -2.71
CA PHE A 18 7.65 3.70 -2.92
C PHE A 18 7.89 2.88 -1.64
N THR A 19 8.14 3.55 -0.52
CA THR A 19 8.38 2.87 0.76
C THR A 19 7.13 2.18 1.29
N SER A 20 5.95 2.77 1.10
CA SER A 20 4.68 2.17 1.54
C SER A 20 4.21 1.00 0.68
N VAL A 21 4.45 1.03 -0.64
CA VAL A 21 3.94 0.01 -1.57
C VAL A 21 4.92 -1.14 -1.73
N PHE A 22 6.22 -0.88 -1.84
CA PHE A 22 7.19 -1.92 -2.14
C PHE A 22 7.45 -2.84 -0.94
N GLY A 23 7.38 -2.29 0.28
CA GLY A 23 7.53 -3.03 1.54
C GLY A 23 8.72 -3.98 1.51
N PHE A 24 9.94 -3.47 1.75
CA PHE A 24 11.21 -4.20 1.59
C PHE A 24 11.27 -5.63 2.17
N ALA A 25 10.45 -5.96 3.17
CA ALA A 25 10.34 -7.32 3.72
C ALA A 25 9.70 -8.34 2.77
N ASN A 26 8.92 -7.89 1.77
CA ASN A 26 8.16 -8.77 0.88
C ASN A 26 9.04 -9.41 -0.19
N SER A 27 10.04 -8.69 -0.72
CA SER A 27 10.94 -9.20 -1.77
C SER A 27 11.87 -10.34 -1.29
N PRO A 28 12.53 -10.25 -0.11
CA PRO A 28 13.29 -11.35 0.46
C PRO A 28 12.41 -12.55 0.79
N SER A 29 11.18 -12.33 1.27
CA SER A 29 10.23 -13.41 1.56
C SER A 29 9.85 -14.18 0.29
N ALA A 30 9.59 -13.47 -0.81
CA ALA A 30 9.29 -14.10 -2.10
C ALA A 30 10.49 -14.89 -2.65
N PHE A 31 11.70 -14.35 -2.52
CA PHE A 31 12.93 -15.05 -2.91
C PHE A 31 13.18 -16.28 -2.03
N TYR A 32 12.91 -16.21 -0.72
CA TYR A 32 13.05 -17.35 0.18
C TYR A 32 12.09 -18.49 -0.18
N LEU A 33 10.86 -18.17 -0.60
CA LEU A 33 9.83 -19.16 -0.92
C LEU A 33 9.96 -19.76 -2.32
N MET A 34 10.33 -18.97 -3.33
CA MET A 34 10.31 -19.38 -4.75
C MET A 34 11.65 -19.18 -5.48
N GLY A 35 12.68 -18.66 -4.82
CA GLY A 35 14.00 -18.42 -5.41
C GLY A 35 13.95 -17.55 -6.66
N TYR A 36 14.73 -17.93 -7.68
CA TYR A 36 14.76 -17.24 -8.97
C TYR A 36 13.47 -17.42 -9.78
N SER A 37 12.64 -18.41 -9.48
CA SER A 37 11.35 -18.61 -10.16
C SER A 37 10.33 -17.51 -9.82
N ALA A 38 10.59 -16.66 -8.82
CA ALA A 38 9.76 -15.48 -8.53
C ALA A 38 9.88 -14.36 -9.59
N ILE A 39 11.01 -14.29 -10.32
CA ILE A 39 11.29 -13.22 -11.30
C ILE A 39 10.21 -13.11 -12.39
N PRO A 40 9.83 -14.19 -13.10
CA PRO A 40 8.78 -14.09 -14.12
C PRO A 40 7.43 -13.65 -13.52
N TRP A 41 7.11 -14.07 -12.29
CA TRP A 41 5.88 -13.63 -11.60
C TRP A 41 5.91 -12.13 -11.27
N TYR A 42 7.06 -11.59 -10.86
CA TYR A 42 7.21 -10.16 -10.67
C TYR A 42 7.03 -9.38 -11.97
N ILE A 43 7.63 -9.83 -13.08
CA ILE A 43 7.47 -9.19 -14.40
C ILE A 43 6.00 -9.21 -14.83
N PHE A 44 5.33 -10.35 -14.69
CA PHE A 44 3.91 -10.49 -15.02
C PHE A 44 3.03 -9.58 -14.17
N SER A 45 3.27 -9.53 -12.86
CA SER A 45 2.55 -8.64 -11.94
C SER A 45 2.82 -7.16 -12.23
N ALA A 46 4.04 -6.81 -12.63
CA ALA A 46 4.39 -5.44 -12.98
C ALA A 46 3.58 -4.96 -14.20
N LEU A 47 3.50 -5.80 -15.24
CA LEU A 47 2.83 -5.45 -16.49
C LEU A 47 1.31 -5.46 -16.37
N LEU A 48 0.72 -6.49 -15.76
CA LEU A 48 -0.73 -6.66 -15.76
C LEU A 48 -1.44 -6.06 -14.56
N PHE A 49 -0.75 -5.86 -13.44
CA PHE A 49 -1.35 -5.32 -12.23
C PHE A 49 -0.86 -3.92 -11.92
N PHE A 50 0.46 -3.69 -11.81
CA PHE A 50 0.99 -2.39 -11.40
C PHE A 50 0.74 -1.27 -12.41
N ILE A 51 1.00 -1.50 -13.71
CA ILE A 51 0.81 -0.45 -14.73
C ILE A 51 -0.67 -0.02 -14.82
N PRO A 52 -1.65 -0.93 -14.99
CA PRO A 52 -3.05 -0.53 -15.06
C PRO A 52 -3.54 0.11 -13.76
N PHE A 53 -3.09 -0.42 -12.60
CA PHE A 53 -3.46 0.15 -11.31
C PHE A 53 -2.91 1.57 -11.12
N ALA A 54 -1.66 1.82 -11.50
CA ALA A 54 -1.06 3.15 -11.42
C ALA A 54 -1.82 4.17 -12.28
N LEU A 55 -2.24 3.77 -13.49
CA LEU A 55 -3.06 4.61 -14.37
C LEU A 55 -4.43 4.91 -13.76
N MET A 56 -5.12 3.90 -13.23
CA MET A 56 -6.42 4.08 -12.56
C MET A 56 -6.30 5.04 -11.36
N MET A 57 -5.27 4.86 -10.52
CA MET A 57 -5.04 5.73 -9.36
C MET A 57 -4.69 7.17 -9.78
N ALA A 58 -3.96 7.34 -10.88
CA ALA A 58 -3.64 8.65 -11.44
C ALA A 58 -4.90 9.36 -11.98
N GLU A 59 -5.76 8.65 -12.71
CA GLU A 59 -7.02 9.19 -13.21
C GLU A 59 -7.95 9.60 -12.07
N MET A 60 -8.23 8.69 -11.12
CA MET A 60 -9.09 9.00 -9.97
C MET A 60 -8.52 10.11 -9.07
N GLY A 61 -7.21 10.10 -8.83
CA GLY A 61 -6.54 11.14 -8.07
C GLY A 61 -6.58 12.52 -8.75
N SER A 62 -6.56 12.57 -10.08
CA SER A 62 -6.69 13.82 -10.84
C SER A 62 -8.14 14.32 -10.93
N ALA A 63 -9.10 13.41 -11.11
CA ALA A 63 -10.52 13.72 -11.25
C ALA A 63 -11.13 14.26 -9.94
N TYR A 64 -10.76 13.69 -8.80
CA TYR A 64 -11.31 14.04 -7.49
C TYR A 64 -10.35 14.90 -6.64
N ARG A 65 -9.57 15.77 -7.30
CA ARG A 65 -8.50 16.58 -6.65
C ARG A 65 -8.96 17.53 -5.55
N LYS A 66 -10.26 17.81 -5.47
CA LYS A 66 -10.89 18.71 -4.49
C LYS A 66 -11.57 17.96 -3.34
N GLU A 67 -11.66 16.64 -3.43
CA GLU A 67 -12.31 15.84 -2.39
C GLU A 67 -11.27 15.22 -1.46
N GLU A 68 -11.45 15.44 -0.15
CA GLU A 68 -10.52 14.97 0.88
C GLU A 68 -10.78 13.51 1.30
N GLY A 69 -11.81 12.87 0.74
CA GLY A 69 -12.27 11.53 1.16
C GLY A 69 -11.47 10.34 0.59
N GLY A 70 -10.42 10.58 -0.20
CA GLY A 70 -9.59 9.54 -0.80
C GLY A 70 -10.42 8.46 -1.53
N ILE A 71 -10.15 7.18 -1.25
CA ILE A 71 -10.81 6.04 -1.91
C ILE A 71 -12.34 6.06 -1.70
N TYR A 72 -12.82 6.48 -0.53
CA TYR A 72 -14.27 6.53 -0.26
C TYR A 72 -14.97 7.54 -1.17
N SER A 73 -14.40 8.75 -1.30
CA SER A 73 -14.90 9.80 -2.19
C SER A 73 -14.96 9.31 -3.64
N TRP A 74 -13.88 8.67 -4.09
CA TRP A 74 -13.76 8.16 -5.44
C TRP A 74 -14.81 7.08 -5.74
N MET A 75 -14.99 6.13 -4.82
CA MET A 75 -15.98 5.06 -4.96
C MET A 75 -17.42 5.57 -4.81
N ASN A 76 -17.67 6.55 -3.96
CA ASN A 76 -19.01 7.11 -3.77
C ASN A 76 -19.51 7.78 -5.05
N ASN A 77 -18.64 8.53 -5.71
CA ASN A 77 -18.97 9.22 -6.96
C ASN A 77 -19.04 8.28 -8.18
N SER A 78 -18.25 7.20 -8.21
CA SER A 78 -18.23 6.27 -9.35
C SER A 78 -19.25 5.12 -9.25
N VAL A 79 -19.50 4.58 -8.06
CA VAL A 79 -20.28 3.33 -7.88
C VAL A 79 -21.42 3.48 -6.87
N GLY A 80 -21.48 4.61 -6.16
CA GLY A 80 -22.51 4.91 -5.17
C GLY A 80 -22.11 4.57 -3.73
N PRO A 81 -22.88 5.10 -2.75
CA PRO A 81 -22.49 5.12 -1.33
C PRO A 81 -22.42 3.74 -0.67
N ARG A 82 -23.28 2.80 -1.08
CA ARG A 82 -23.31 1.44 -0.50
C ARG A 82 -22.01 0.68 -0.78
N TYR A 83 -21.55 0.70 -2.03
CA TYR A 83 -20.32 0.03 -2.43
C TYR A 83 -19.08 0.77 -1.93
N ALA A 84 -19.12 2.11 -1.86
CA ALA A 84 -18.04 2.90 -1.27
C ALA A 84 -17.80 2.55 0.20
N PHE A 85 -18.87 2.38 0.99
CA PHE A 85 -18.75 1.95 2.38
C PHE A 85 -18.15 0.55 2.50
N ILE A 86 -18.66 -0.42 1.74
CA ILE A 86 -18.16 -1.80 1.77
C ILE A 86 -16.68 -1.84 1.34
N GLY A 87 -16.31 -1.13 0.27
CA GLY A 87 -14.92 -1.04 -0.21
C GLY A 87 -13.97 -0.46 0.84
N THR A 88 -14.37 0.65 1.46
CA THR A 88 -13.56 1.31 2.50
C THR A 88 -13.44 0.45 3.76
N PHE A 89 -14.51 -0.26 4.13
CA PHE A 89 -14.49 -1.19 5.26
C PHE A 89 -13.61 -2.42 5.00
N MET A 90 -13.65 -2.99 3.79
CA MET A 90 -12.74 -4.07 3.39
C MET A 90 -11.29 -3.61 3.41
N TRP A 91 -11.00 -2.40 2.91
CA TRP A 91 -9.68 -1.81 2.97
C TRP A 91 -9.19 -1.65 4.42
N PHE A 92 -10.03 -1.12 5.30
CA PHE A 92 -9.72 -1.00 6.73
C PHE A 92 -9.44 -2.35 7.39
N SER A 93 -10.29 -3.36 7.13
CA SER A 93 -10.12 -4.71 7.67
C SER A 93 -8.82 -5.35 7.20
N SER A 94 -8.48 -5.20 5.91
CA SER A 94 -7.20 -5.65 5.35
C SER A 94 -6.02 -4.95 6.02
N TYR A 95 -6.15 -3.66 6.33
CA TYR A 95 -5.10 -2.90 7.00
C TYR A 95 -4.85 -3.39 8.44
N VAL A 96 -5.91 -3.75 9.18
CA VAL A 96 -5.79 -4.33 10.53
C VAL A 96 -5.04 -5.67 10.48
N ILE A 97 -5.40 -6.55 9.54
CA ILE A 97 -4.69 -7.84 9.35
C ILE A 97 -3.23 -7.60 9.00
N TRP A 98 -2.95 -6.63 8.11
CA TRP A 98 -1.59 -6.26 7.73
C TRP A 98 -0.77 -5.73 8.90
N MET A 99 -1.37 -4.92 9.79
CA MET A 99 -0.71 -4.44 11.00
C MET A 99 -0.30 -5.57 11.93
N VAL A 100 -1.20 -6.53 12.17
CA VAL A 100 -0.90 -7.71 13.01
C VAL A 100 0.20 -8.57 12.37
N SER A 101 0.13 -8.81 11.07
CA SER A 101 1.16 -9.57 10.33
C SER A 101 2.53 -8.89 10.38
N THR A 102 2.56 -7.56 10.22
CA THR A 102 3.80 -6.78 10.27
C THR A 102 4.39 -6.75 11.68
N ALA A 103 3.54 -6.61 12.71
CA ALA A 103 3.97 -6.69 14.10
C ALA A 103 4.63 -8.05 14.40
N ALA A 104 4.03 -9.16 13.96
CA ALA A 104 4.63 -10.49 14.14
C ALA A 104 6.00 -10.61 13.46
N LYS A 105 6.15 -10.07 12.24
CA LYS A 105 7.43 -10.07 11.50
C LYS A 105 8.54 -9.29 12.20
N ILE A 106 8.20 -8.29 13.04
CA ILE A 106 9.19 -7.49 13.78
C ILE A 106 9.44 -8.12 15.16
N TRP A 107 8.39 -8.50 15.88
CA TRP A 107 8.47 -9.01 17.24
C TRP A 107 9.08 -10.40 17.33
N VAL A 108 8.82 -11.30 16.36
CA VAL A 108 9.37 -12.65 16.39
C VAL A 108 10.91 -12.63 16.30
N PRO A 109 11.55 -11.98 15.29
CA PRO A 109 13.01 -11.84 15.25
C PRO A 109 13.60 -11.12 16.47
N PHE A 110 12.92 -10.08 16.95
CA PHE A 110 13.35 -9.34 18.15
C PHE A 110 13.35 -10.24 19.40
N SER A 111 12.27 -11.02 19.61
CA SER A 111 12.19 -11.96 20.73
C SER A 111 13.25 -13.05 20.65
N THR A 112 13.54 -13.56 19.45
CA THR A 112 14.63 -14.53 19.26
C THR A 112 15.99 -13.91 19.53
N PHE A 113 16.22 -12.65 19.14
CA PHE A 113 17.47 -11.95 19.43
C PHE A 113 17.69 -11.70 20.93
N VAL A 114 16.62 -11.40 21.67
CA VAL A 114 16.70 -11.13 23.12
C VAL A 114 16.78 -12.41 23.95
N LEU A 115 16.05 -13.47 23.58
CA LEU A 115 15.91 -14.69 24.38
C LEU A 115 16.84 -15.83 23.96
N ALA A 116 17.28 -15.88 22.70
CA ALA A 116 18.29 -16.83 22.26
C ALA A 116 19.66 -16.13 22.31
N PRO A 117 20.46 -16.33 23.38
CA PRO A 117 21.82 -15.84 23.37
C PRO A 117 22.55 -16.63 22.29
N ILE A 118 22.98 -15.93 21.24
CA ILE A 118 24.24 -16.27 20.59
C ILE A 118 25.34 -15.71 21.47
#